data_AF-A0A8C5W3U8-F1
#
_entry.id   AF-A0A8C5W3U8-F1
#
_cell.length_a   1.000
_cell.length_b   1.000
_cell.length_c   1.000
_cell.angle_alpha   90.00
_cell.angle_beta   90.00
_cell.angle_gamma   90.00
#
_symmetry.space_group_name_H-M   'P 1'
#
loop_
_entity.id
_entity.type
_entity.pdbx_description
1 polymer ?
#
loop_
_entity_poly.entity_id
_entity_poly.type
_entity_poly.pdbx_seq_one_letter_code
_entity_poly.pdbx_strand_id
1 'polypeptide(L)'
;KGQKKKKVVKYGMGGLIILFLIAIIWFPLLFMSLVRSVVGVVNQPIDVTVTLKLGGYEPLFTMSAQQPSIVPFTAQAYEELSRKFDPDPLAMQFISQYSPEDIVTAQIEGSSGTLWRISPPSRAQMKRELYNGTANITLRFTWNFQRDLAKGGTVEYTNEKHTLDLAPNSPERLQLASLLEGTSAQSVVITKLFPKYIRAPVGPEANPVKQLQPGEEDDYLGVRLQLRRERVGTGAAGFLEWWVIELQDCQADCNLLPMVIFSDKDHGAVCVDRAGHRQVRARLLQRDLALHHVRGAAVRGPHP
;
A
#
# COMPACT_ATOMS: atom_id res chain seq x y z
N LYS A 1 -16.06 64.97 43.11
CA LYS A 1 -17.33 64.72 42.41
C LYS A 1 -17.19 63.44 41.57
N GLY A 2 -17.77 62.31 42.00
CA GLY A 2 -17.72 61.05 41.24
C GLY A 2 -18.72 61.06 40.08
N GLN A 3 -18.25 61.10 38.84
CA GLN A 3 -19.12 60.99 37.67
C GLN A 3 -19.61 59.55 37.50
N LYS A 4 -20.94 59.37 37.52
CA LYS A 4 -21.61 58.09 37.29
C LYS A 4 -21.42 57.67 35.83
N LYS A 5 -20.47 56.77 35.55
CA LYS A 5 -20.28 56.21 34.20
C LYS A 5 -21.59 55.59 33.68
N LYS A 6 -21.97 55.90 32.44
CA LYS A 6 -23.21 55.45 31.78
C LYS A 6 -23.32 53.91 31.86
N LYS A 7 -24.49 53.40 32.29
CA LYS A 7 -24.75 51.96 32.51
C LYS A 7 -24.40 51.11 31.28
N VAL A 8 -24.65 51.63 30.07
CA VAL A 8 -24.33 51.00 28.78
C VAL A 8 -22.84 50.65 28.64
N VAL A 9 -21.94 51.50 29.14
CA VAL A 9 -20.49 51.27 29.04
C VAL A 9 -20.02 50.17 30.00
N LYS A 10 -20.66 50.02 31.16
CA LYS A 10 -20.29 48.97 32.13
C LYS A 10 -20.73 47.58 31.67
N TYR A 11 -21.97 47.45 31.17
CA TYR A 11 -22.48 46.17 30.68
C TYR A 11 -21.96 45.82 29.28
N GLY A 12 -21.70 46.82 28.42
CA GLY A 12 -21.08 46.61 27.11
C GLY A 12 -19.62 46.15 27.22
N MET A 13 -18.80 46.83 28.02
CA MET A 13 -17.38 46.50 28.15
C MET A 13 -17.17 45.16 28.88
N GLY A 14 -17.96 44.87 29.92
CA GLY A 14 -17.92 43.58 30.62
C GLY A 14 -18.45 42.41 29.78
N GLY A 15 -19.58 42.61 29.08
CA GLY A 15 -20.16 41.58 28.21
C GLY A 15 -19.27 41.22 27.02
N LEU A 16 -18.57 42.20 26.45
CA LEU A 16 -17.64 41.97 25.33
C LEU A 16 -16.40 41.18 25.76
N ILE A 17 -15.89 41.42 26.98
CA ILE A 17 -14.81 40.62 27.58
C ILE A 17 -15.26 39.17 27.83
N ILE A 18 -16.47 38.97 28.37
CA ILE A 18 -17.01 37.63 28.63
C ILE A 18 -17.22 36.86 27.32
N LEU A 19 -17.78 37.50 26.29
CA LEU A 19 -17.96 36.89 24.97
C LEU A 19 -16.62 36.52 24.33
N PHE A 20 -15.61 37.40 24.43
CA PHE A 20 -14.28 37.14 23.91
C PHE A 20 -13.60 35.95 24.62
N LEU A 21 -13.79 35.82 25.94
CA LEU A 21 -13.26 34.70 26.73
C LEU A 21 -13.95 33.38 26.37
N ILE A 22 -15.28 33.40 26.17
CA ILE A 22 -16.03 32.24 25.65
C ILE A 22 -15.51 31.86 24.26
N ALA A 23 -15.33 32.84 23.36
CA ALA A 23 -14.81 32.59 22.03
C ALA A 23 -13.40 31.95 22.06
N ILE A 24 -12.48 32.42 22.91
CA ILE A 24 -11.14 31.82 23.01
C ILE A 24 -11.16 30.37 23.51
N ILE A 25 -12.11 30.01 24.38
CA ILE A 25 -12.20 28.64 24.90
C ILE A 25 -12.94 27.72 23.93
N TRP A 26 -14.04 28.19 23.33
CA TRP A 26 -14.90 27.38 22.47
C TRP A 26 -14.43 27.34 21.02
N PHE A 27 -13.81 28.39 20.49
CA PHE A 27 -13.32 28.43 19.12
C PHE A 27 -12.29 27.33 18.82
N PRO A 28 -11.27 27.07 19.68
CA PRO A 28 -10.36 25.95 19.46
C PRO A 28 -11.07 24.60 19.48
N LEU A 29 -12.06 24.40 20.35
CA LEU A 29 -12.83 23.15 20.43
C LEU A 29 -13.69 22.94 19.17
N LEU A 30 -14.36 24.00 18.71
CA LEU A 30 -15.14 23.98 17.48
C LEU A 30 -14.25 23.78 16.26
N PHE A 31 -13.11 24.46 16.20
CA PHE A 31 -12.15 24.32 15.11
C PHE A 31 -11.56 22.90 15.05
N MET A 32 -11.19 22.31 16.19
CA MET A 32 -10.73 20.91 16.26
C MET A 32 -11.81 19.92 15.83
N SER A 33 -13.10 20.23 16.07
CA SER A 33 -14.20 19.40 15.59
C SER A 33 -14.41 19.50 14.07
N LEU A 34 -14.22 20.68 13.48
CA LEU A 34 -14.34 20.90 12.03
C LEU A 34 -13.18 20.30 11.24
N VAL A 35 -11.95 20.40 11.75
CA VAL A 35 -10.75 19.81 11.11
C VAL A 35 -10.83 18.28 11.05
N ARG A 36 -11.52 17.64 12.01
CA ARG A 36 -11.78 16.19 11.98
C ARG A 36 -12.99 15.79 11.14
N SER A 37 -13.80 16.75 10.69
CA SER A 37 -15.05 16.52 9.98
C SER A 37 -14.91 16.50 8.45
N VAL A 38 -13.69 16.56 7.92
CA VAL A 38 -13.48 16.32 6.48
C VAL A 38 -13.81 14.84 6.23
N VAL A 39 -14.98 14.61 5.64
CA VAL A 39 -15.48 13.26 5.32
C VAL A 39 -14.48 12.62 4.38
N GLY A 40 -13.80 11.59 4.84
CA GLY A 40 -12.82 10.88 4.03
C GLY A 40 -13.50 10.30 2.78
N VAL A 41 -12.83 10.43 1.64
CA VAL A 41 -13.27 9.87 0.36
C VAL A 41 -12.79 8.43 0.25
N VAL A 42 -13.69 7.56 -0.21
CA VAL A 42 -13.39 6.14 -0.45
C VAL A 42 -12.29 6.00 -1.50
N ASN A 43 -11.24 5.24 -1.17
CA ASN A 43 -10.02 5.14 -1.97
C ASN A 43 -9.79 3.71 -2.51
N GLN A 44 -10.77 3.20 -3.23
CA GLN A 44 -10.70 1.86 -3.85
C GLN A 44 -9.63 1.82 -4.97
N PRO A 45 -8.87 0.73 -5.07
CA PRO A 45 -7.98 0.54 -6.21
C PRO A 45 -8.76 0.38 -7.51
N ILE A 46 -8.22 0.94 -8.60
CA ILE A 46 -8.71 0.77 -9.97
C ILE A 46 -8.02 -0.40 -10.68
N ASP A 47 -6.82 -0.75 -10.24
CA ASP A 47 -6.03 -1.86 -10.75
C ASP A 47 -5.35 -2.57 -9.58
N VAL A 48 -5.41 -3.90 -9.58
CA VAL A 48 -4.68 -4.77 -8.66
C VAL A 48 -3.80 -5.69 -9.48
N THR A 49 -2.52 -5.37 -9.54
CA THR A 49 -1.52 -6.17 -10.25
C THR A 49 -0.77 -7.04 -9.26
N VAL A 50 -0.71 -8.34 -9.53
CA VAL A 50 0.12 -9.29 -8.80
C VAL A 50 1.17 -9.94 -9.70
N THR A 51 2.34 -10.22 -9.14
CA THR A 51 3.40 -10.95 -9.86
C THR A 51 4.02 -12.02 -8.98
N LEU A 52 4.36 -13.16 -9.58
CA LEU A 52 5.13 -14.22 -8.96
C LEU A 52 6.42 -14.42 -9.74
N LYS A 53 7.55 -14.15 -9.08
CA LYS A 53 8.89 -14.19 -9.68
C LYS A 53 9.77 -15.17 -8.93
N LEU A 54 10.53 -15.98 -9.67
CA LEU A 54 11.54 -16.86 -9.09
C LEU A 54 12.94 -16.29 -9.37
N GLY A 55 13.64 -15.90 -8.31
CA GLY A 55 14.96 -15.30 -8.38
C GLY A 55 15.03 -14.07 -9.31
N GLY A 56 16.11 -14.01 -10.09
CA GLY A 56 16.34 -12.96 -11.09
C GLY A 56 15.64 -13.18 -12.43
N TYR A 57 14.95 -14.31 -12.64
CA TYR A 57 14.41 -14.72 -13.94
C TYR A 57 13.13 -13.96 -14.33
N GLU A 58 12.70 -14.11 -15.58
CA GLU A 58 11.40 -13.60 -16.04
C GLU A 58 10.26 -14.05 -15.11
N PRO A 59 9.29 -13.18 -14.77
CA PRO A 59 8.17 -13.53 -13.91
C PRO A 59 7.44 -14.77 -14.43
N LEU A 60 7.10 -15.68 -13.51
CA LEU A 60 6.34 -16.88 -13.86
C LEU A 60 4.89 -16.48 -14.15
N PHE A 61 4.33 -15.66 -13.28
CA PHE A 61 2.94 -15.24 -13.36
C PHE A 61 2.84 -13.73 -13.18
N THR A 62 2.04 -13.11 -14.04
CA THR A 62 1.63 -11.70 -13.91
C THR A 62 0.16 -11.62 -14.26
N MET A 63 -0.62 -11.02 -13.37
CA MET A 63 -2.04 -10.77 -13.59
C MET A 63 -2.40 -9.39 -13.07
N SER A 64 -3.29 -8.70 -13.79
CA SER A 64 -3.94 -7.49 -13.32
C SER A 64 -5.45 -7.74 -13.28
N ALA A 65 -6.07 -7.42 -12.13
CA ALA A 65 -7.51 -7.34 -11.99
C ALA A 65 -7.95 -5.88 -12.01
N GLN A 66 -8.87 -5.54 -12.90
CA GLN A 66 -9.54 -4.23 -13.01
C GLN A 66 -11.06 -4.43 -12.87
N GLN A 67 -11.88 -3.38 -12.97
CA GLN A 67 -13.34 -3.55 -13.00
C GLN A 67 -13.77 -4.42 -14.21
N PRO A 68 -14.71 -5.37 -14.04
CA PRO A 68 -15.55 -5.61 -12.85
C PRO A 68 -14.98 -6.62 -11.83
N SER A 69 -13.74 -7.11 -11.99
CA SER A 69 -13.12 -8.10 -11.10
C SER A 69 -12.72 -7.55 -9.73
N ILE A 70 -12.65 -6.22 -9.56
CA ILE A 70 -12.56 -5.57 -8.25
C ILE A 70 -13.98 -5.29 -7.75
N VAL A 71 -14.43 -6.08 -6.78
CA VAL A 71 -15.82 -6.06 -6.28
C VAL A 71 -15.85 -5.45 -4.86
N PRO A 72 -16.51 -4.30 -4.65
CA PRO A 72 -16.74 -3.76 -3.32
C PRO A 72 -17.56 -4.70 -2.44
N PHE A 73 -17.31 -4.68 -1.13
CA PHE A 73 -18.06 -5.49 -0.19
C PHE A 73 -19.52 -5.06 -0.14
N THR A 74 -20.42 -6.04 -0.15
CA THR A 74 -21.82 -5.84 0.23
C THR A 74 -21.94 -5.86 1.76
N ALA A 75 -23.07 -5.39 2.28
CA ALA A 75 -23.38 -5.51 3.71
C ALA A 75 -23.32 -6.98 4.18
N GLN A 76 -23.76 -7.92 3.33
CA GLN A 76 -23.69 -9.35 3.61
C GLN A 76 -22.24 -9.85 3.68
N ALA A 77 -21.39 -9.49 2.71
CA ALA A 77 -19.97 -9.90 2.71
C ALA A 77 -19.23 -9.34 3.92
N TYR A 78 -19.58 -8.12 4.36
CA TYR A 78 -19.05 -7.53 5.59
C TYR A 78 -19.50 -8.33 6.82
N GLU A 79 -20.78 -8.69 6.93
CA GLU A 79 -21.29 -9.50 8.03
C GLU A 79 -20.64 -10.90 8.07
N GLU A 80 -20.44 -11.54 6.92
CA GLU A 80 -19.75 -12.83 6.81
C GLU A 80 -18.29 -12.73 7.28
N LEU A 81 -17.59 -11.65 6.91
CA LEU A 81 -16.24 -11.39 7.38
C LEU A 81 -16.22 -11.15 8.91
N SER A 82 -17.13 -10.32 9.42
CA SER A 82 -17.25 -10.07 10.86
C SER A 82 -17.54 -11.37 11.62
N ARG A 83 -18.45 -12.21 11.14
CA ARG A 83 -18.76 -13.51 11.76
C ARG A 83 -17.56 -14.45 11.76
N LYS A 84 -16.76 -14.44 10.70
CA LYS A 84 -15.52 -15.24 10.62
C LYS A 84 -14.51 -14.84 11.70
N PHE A 85 -14.41 -13.55 12.01
CA PHE A 85 -13.42 -13.00 12.94
C PHE A 85 -13.99 -12.64 14.32
N ASP A 86 -15.27 -12.91 14.58
CA ASP A 86 -15.95 -12.65 15.86
C ASP A 86 -15.20 -13.19 17.09
N PRO A 87 -14.56 -14.38 17.05
CA PRO A 87 -13.78 -14.88 18.19
C PRO A 87 -12.51 -14.07 18.51
N ASP A 88 -12.04 -13.21 17.62
CA ASP A 88 -10.84 -12.39 17.78
C ASP A 88 -11.19 -10.90 17.96
N PRO A 89 -11.10 -10.37 19.20
CA PRO A 89 -11.41 -8.97 19.48
C PRO A 89 -10.51 -7.97 18.72
N LEU A 90 -9.25 -8.31 18.45
CA LEU A 90 -8.32 -7.41 17.74
C LEU A 90 -8.67 -7.34 16.25
N ALA A 91 -9.02 -8.47 15.65
CA ALA A 91 -9.55 -8.55 14.30
C ALA A 91 -10.83 -7.70 14.16
N MET A 92 -11.76 -7.85 15.10
CA MET A 92 -13.01 -7.08 15.10
C MET A 92 -12.79 -5.57 15.29
N GLN A 93 -11.87 -5.19 16.16
CA GLN A 93 -11.48 -3.78 16.31
C GLN A 93 -10.92 -3.21 15.01
N PHE A 94 -10.13 -3.98 14.26
CA PHE A 94 -9.63 -3.57 12.94
C PHE A 94 -10.76 -3.45 11.91
N ILE A 95 -11.60 -4.49 11.76
CA ILE A 95 -12.70 -4.52 10.78
C ILE A 95 -13.69 -3.36 11.01
N SER A 96 -13.99 -3.04 12.27
CA SER A 96 -14.92 -1.96 12.64
C SER A 96 -14.47 -0.55 12.23
N GLN A 97 -13.20 -0.36 11.84
CA GLN A 97 -12.67 0.91 11.34
C GLN A 97 -13.06 1.18 9.88
N TYR A 98 -13.51 0.15 9.16
CA TYR A 98 -13.82 0.20 7.74
C TYR A 98 -15.32 0.03 7.51
N SER A 99 -15.87 0.81 6.59
CA SER A 99 -17.21 0.59 6.04
C SER A 99 -17.14 -0.45 4.91
N PRO A 100 -18.26 -1.09 4.51
CA PRO A 100 -18.26 -2.03 3.39
C PRO A 100 -17.72 -1.43 2.08
N GLU A 101 -17.96 -0.14 1.85
CA GLU A 101 -17.41 0.60 0.70
C GLU A 101 -15.89 0.74 0.71
N ASP A 102 -15.25 0.62 1.88
CA ASP A 102 -13.80 0.73 2.02
C ASP A 102 -13.07 -0.60 1.77
N ILE A 103 -13.83 -1.69 1.63
CA ILE A 103 -13.29 -3.04 1.46
C ILE A 103 -13.66 -3.56 0.08
N VAL A 104 -12.67 -4.05 -0.66
CA VAL A 104 -12.89 -4.70 -1.96
C VAL A 104 -12.32 -6.11 -1.95
N THR A 105 -12.96 -7.00 -2.71
CA THR A 105 -12.35 -8.27 -3.12
C THR A 105 -11.84 -8.11 -4.54
N ALA A 106 -10.53 -8.22 -4.73
CA ALA A 106 -9.94 -8.36 -6.06
C ALA A 106 -9.98 -9.85 -6.45
N GLN A 107 -10.80 -10.16 -7.45
CA GLN A 107 -10.90 -11.49 -8.05
C GLN A 107 -9.80 -11.64 -9.10
N ILE A 108 -8.62 -12.07 -8.66
CA ILE A 108 -7.45 -12.21 -9.53
C ILE A 108 -7.56 -13.53 -10.29
N GLU A 109 -7.52 -13.49 -11.62
CA GLU A 109 -7.51 -14.70 -12.44
C GLU A 109 -6.22 -15.50 -12.23
N GLY A 110 -6.34 -16.81 -12.05
CA GLY A 110 -5.23 -17.73 -11.77
C GLY A 110 -4.40 -18.09 -13.00
N SER A 111 -4.89 -17.84 -14.22
CA SER A 111 -4.09 -18.04 -15.43
C SER A 111 -3.29 -16.78 -15.74
N SER A 112 -1.98 -16.87 -15.97
CA SER A 112 -1.15 -15.68 -16.27
C SER A 112 -1.72 -14.90 -17.46
N GLY A 113 -1.81 -13.57 -17.33
CA GLY A 113 -2.31 -12.68 -18.38
C GLY A 113 -1.34 -12.54 -19.56
N THR A 114 -0.12 -13.06 -19.42
CA THR A 114 0.90 -13.07 -20.48
C THR A 114 1.59 -14.43 -20.58
N LEU A 115 2.01 -14.75 -21.81
CA LEU A 115 2.88 -15.90 -22.08
C LEU A 115 4.22 -15.74 -21.36
N TRP A 116 4.82 -16.86 -20.97
CA TRP A 116 6.11 -16.87 -20.29
C TRP A 116 7.26 -16.65 -21.29
N ARG A 117 7.79 -15.43 -21.32
CA ARG A 117 8.80 -14.97 -22.31
C ARG A 117 10.25 -15.25 -21.90
N ILE A 118 10.51 -16.36 -21.20
CA ILE A 118 11.89 -16.69 -20.80
C ILE A 118 12.73 -17.10 -22.02
N SER A 119 13.97 -16.64 -22.08
CA SER A 119 14.90 -17.09 -23.11
C SER A 119 15.29 -18.58 -22.88
N PRO A 120 15.48 -19.40 -23.94
CA PRO A 120 15.96 -20.77 -23.79
C PRO A 120 17.21 -20.94 -22.89
N PRO A 121 18.26 -20.09 -22.99
CA PRO A 121 19.41 -20.21 -22.10
C PRO A 121 19.07 -19.86 -20.64
N SER A 122 18.27 -18.82 -20.40
CA SER A 122 17.80 -18.47 -19.04
C SER A 122 16.96 -19.59 -18.43
N ARG A 123 16.10 -20.25 -19.22
CA ARG A 123 15.33 -21.42 -18.79
C ARG A 123 16.22 -22.60 -18.41
N ALA A 124 17.23 -22.90 -19.23
CA ALA A 124 18.19 -23.96 -18.94
C ALA A 124 19.05 -23.64 -17.70
N GLN A 125 19.35 -22.36 -17.46
CA GLN A 125 20.04 -21.92 -16.24
C GLN A 125 19.14 -22.05 -15.00
N MET A 126 17.92 -21.54 -15.06
CA MET A 126 16.91 -21.67 -13.99
C MET A 126 16.72 -23.12 -13.59
N LYS A 127 16.59 -24.02 -14.57
CA LYS A 127 16.49 -25.46 -14.32
C LYS A 127 17.72 -26.03 -13.61
N ARG A 128 18.92 -25.69 -14.08
CA ARG A 128 20.18 -26.13 -13.44
C ARG A 128 20.31 -25.61 -12.02
N GLU A 129 19.91 -24.37 -11.78
CA GLU A 129 19.93 -23.76 -10.46
C GLU A 129 18.91 -24.44 -9.53
N LEU A 130 17.71 -24.78 -10.02
CA LEU A 130 16.73 -25.48 -9.20
C LEU A 130 17.21 -26.88 -8.79
N TYR A 131 17.79 -27.67 -9.70
CA TYR A 131 18.29 -29.02 -9.38
C TYR A 131 19.62 -29.04 -8.63
N ASN A 132 20.60 -28.25 -9.07
CA ASN A 132 22.00 -28.38 -8.63
C ASN A 132 22.50 -27.18 -7.83
N GLY A 133 21.68 -26.14 -7.67
CA GLY A 133 22.08 -24.93 -6.95
C GLY A 133 22.22 -25.19 -5.45
N THR A 134 23.32 -24.70 -4.88
CA THR A 134 23.64 -24.84 -3.45
C THR A 134 23.19 -23.65 -2.60
N ALA A 135 22.75 -22.56 -3.24
CA ALA A 135 22.19 -21.39 -2.57
C ALA A 135 20.65 -21.43 -2.59
N ASN A 136 20.03 -20.73 -1.64
CA ASN A 136 18.59 -20.49 -1.64
C ASN A 136 18.18 -19.73 -2.90
N ILE A 137 17.03 -20.09 -3.47
CA ILE A 137 16.41 -19.32 -4.55
C ILE A 137 15.14 -18.66 -4.02
N THR A 138 15.09 -17.34 -4.09
CA THR A 138 13.97 -16.57 -3.56
C THR A 138 12.78 -16.59 -4.52
N LEU A 139 11.64 -17.07 -4.05
CA LEU A 139 10.34 -16.89 -4.69
C LEU A 139 9.69 -15.63 -4.12
N ARG A 140 9.28 -14.72 -5.00
CA ARG A 140 8.72 -13.41 -4.63
C ARG A 140 7.33 -13.24 -5.19
N PHE A 141 6.35 -13.06 -4.31
CA PHE A 141 4.99 -12.63 -4.65
C PHE A 141 4.87 -11.13 -4.38
N THR A 142 4.44 -10.34 -5.35
CA THR A 142 4.26 -8.89 -5.19
C THR A 142 2.83 -8.51 -5.51
N TRP A 143 2.30 -7.52 -4.81
CA TRP A 143 1.03 -6.88 -5.14
C TRP A 143 1.22 -5.38 -5.27
N ASN A 144 0.55 -4.78 -6.25
CA ASN A 144 0.57 -3.36 -6.53
C ASN A 144 -0.86 -2.90 -6.78
N PHE A 145 -1.28 -1.89 -6.03
CA PHE A 145 -2.60 -1.29 -6.14
C PHE A 145 -2.46 0.10 -6.73
N GLN A 146 -3.13 0.33 -7.86
CA GLN A 146 -3.23 1.65 -8.46
C GLN A 146 -4.54 2.30 -8.03
N ARG A 147 -4.50 3.60 -7.74
CA ARG A 147 -5.67 4.41 -7.38
C ARG A 147 -5.91 5.53 -8.37
N ASP A 148 -7.14 6.00 -8.39
CA ASP A 148 -7.53 7.16 -9.17
C ASP A 148 -7.29 8.46 -8.38
N LEU A 149 -6.20 9.16 -8.71
CA LEU A 149 -5.87 10.45 -8.09
C LEU A 149 -6.92 11.55 -8.34
N ALA A 150 -7.82 11.38 -9.32
CA ALA A 150 -8.92 12.32 -9.53
C ALA A 150 -9.94 12.31 -8.38
N LYS A 151 -10.02 11.20 -7.61
CA LYS A 151 -10.91 11.05 -6.45
C LYS A 151 -10.29 11.57 -5.15
N GLY A 152 -9.00 11.90 -5.15
CA GLY A 152 -8.26 12.32 -3.95
C GLY A 152 -6.94 11.56 -3.79
N GLY A 153 -6.19 11.91 -2.75
CA GLY A 153 -4.90 11.31 -2.44
C GLY A 153 -3.71 11.92 -3.19
N THR A 154 -2.51 11.60 -2.71
CA THR A 154 -1.23 12.03 -3.30
C THR A 154 -0.40 10.88 -3.84
N VAL A 155 -0.77 9.64 -3.53
CA VAL A 155 -0.03 8.42 -3.86
C VAL A 155 -0.89 7.55 -4.77
N GLU A 156 -0.48 7.43 -6.02
CA GLU A 156 -1.17 6.62 -7.03
C GLU A 156 -0.97 5.12 -6.79
N TYR A 157 0.26 4.71 -6.46
CA TYR A 157 0.65 3.31 -6.30
C TYR A 157 1.00 3.00 -4.86
N THR A 158 0.38 1.95 -4.32
CA THR A 158 0.76 1.34 -3.04
C THR A 158 1.06 -0.13 -3.26
N ASN A 159 2.23 -0.60 -2.83
CA ASN A 159 2.70 -1.94 -3.11
C ASN A 159 3.49 -2.52 -1.94
N GLU A 160 3.62 -3.83 -1.96
CA GLU A 160 4.55 -4.56 -1.10
C GLU A 160 4.83 -5.93 -1.73
N LYS A 161 5.73 -6.70 -1.11
CA LYS A 161 6.10 -8.04 -1.52
C LYS A 161 6.15 -9.00 -0.33
N HIS A 162 5.90 -10.27 -0.64
CA HIS A 162 6.23 -11.40 0.21
C HIS A 162 7.30 -12.26 -0.47
N THR A 163 8.26 -12.77 0.31
CA THR A 163 9.37 -13.57 -0.21
C THR A 163 9.54 -14.84 0.59
N LEU A 164 9.69 -15.97 -0.12
CA LEU A 164 10.04 -17.26 0.45
C LEU A 164 11.35 -17.75 -0.15
N ASP A 165 12.23 -18.30 0.68
CA ASP A 165 13.48 -18.89 0.21
C ASP A 165 13.33 -20.40 0.03
N LEU A 166 13.48 -20.87 -1.21
CA LEU A 166 13.47 -22.29 -1.52
C LEU A 166 14.87 -22.88 -1.29
N ALA A 167 15.00 -23.64 -0.20
CA ALA A 167 16.24 -24.27 0.19
C ALA A 167 16.76 -25.28 -0.87
N PRO A 168 18.07 -25.51 -0.97
CA PRO A 168 18.62 -26.56 -1.81
C PRO A 168 17.99 -27.91 -1.50
N ASN A 169 17.67 -28.69 -2.54
CA ASN A 169 17.05 -30.03 -2.44
C ASN A 169 15.68 -30.07 -1.73
N SER A 170 15.01 -28.93 -1.52
CA SER A 170 13.63 -28.95 -1.01
C SER A 170 12.67 -29.60 -2.02
N PRO A 171 11.60 -30.28 -1.56
CA PRO A 171 10.66 -30.94 -2.47
C PRO A 171 10.00 -29.95 -3.43
N GLU A 172 9.64 -28.76 -2.97
CA GLU A 172 9.03 -27.70 -3.79
C GLU A 172 9.97 -27.25 -4.92
N ARG A 173 11.25 -27.09 -4.59
CA ARG A 173 12.29 -26.67 -5.55
C ARG A 173 12.48 -27.72 -6.65
N LEU A 174 12.55 -29.00 -6.27
CA LEU A 174 12.70 -30.12 -7.20
C LEU A 174 11.44 -30.31 -8.06
N GLN A 175 10.26 -30.15 -7.46
CA GLN A 175 8.98 -30.21 -8.19
C GLN A 175 8.88 -29.08 -9.21
N LEU A 176 9.22 -27.83 -8.84
CA LEU A 176 9.30 -26.71 -9.78
C LEU A 176 10.24 -27.02 -10.96
N ALA A 177 11.40 -27.63 -10.68
CA ALA A 177 12.34 -28.02 -11.72
C ALA A 177 11.73 -29.05 -12.70
N SER A 178 10.98 -30.02 -12.18
CA SER A 178 10.30 -31.04 -12.99
C SER A 178 9.20 -30.44 -13.88
N LEU A 179 8.49 -29.40 -13.41
CA LEU A 179 7.52 -28.66 -14.22
C LEU A 179 8.18 -27.99 -15.43
N LEU A 180 9.40 -27.46 -15.26
CA LEU A 180 10.16 -26.84 -16.35
C LEU A 180 10.63 -27.85 -17.39
N GLU A 181 10.85 -29.11 -17.02
CA GLU A 181 11.17 -30.18 -17.97
C GLU A 181 9.94 -30.62 -18.76
N GLY A 182 8.77 -30.60 -18.13
CA GLY A 182 7.53 -31.11 -18.73
C GLY A 182 7.49 -32.64 -18.73
N THR A 183 8.32 -33.24 -17.89
CA THR A 183 8.30 -34.66 -17.55
C THR A 183 7.13 -35.01 -16.63
N SER A 184 6.58 -34.01 -15.94
CA SER A 184 5.44 -34.16 -15.03
C SER A 184 4.29 -33.24 -15.45
N ALA A 185 3.08 -33.81 -15.54
CA ALA A 185 1.82 -33.07 -15.64
C ALA A 185 1.30 -32.61 -14.26
N GLN A 186 2.11 -32.74 -13.22
CA GLN A 186 1.71 -32.42 -11.85
C GLN A 186 1.73 -30.91 -11.59
N SER A 187 1.36 -30.55 -10.36
CA SER A 187 1.44 -29.21 -9.83
C SER A 187 2.38 -29.21 -8.64
N VAL A 188 2.93 -28.04 -8.30
CA VAL A 188 3.71 -27.84 -7.08
C VAL A 188 2.93 -26.95 -6.14
N VAL A 189 2.88 -27.29 -4.86
CA VAL A 189 2.23 -26.46 -3.85
C VAL A 189 3.31 -25.72 -3.07
N ILE A 190 3.23 -24.39 -3.07
CA ILE A 190 4.05 -23.52 -2.23
C ILE A 190 3.17 -23.03 -1.09
N THR A 191 3.44 -23.51 0.11
CA THR A 191 2.73 -23.08 1.32
C THR A 191 3.13 -21.65 1.71
N LYS A 192 2.26 -20.93 2.44
CA LYS A 192 2.59 -19.63 3.05
C LYS A 192 2.97 -18.52 2.04
N LEU A 193 2.34 -18.51 0.87
CA LEU A 193 2.71 -17.61 -0.23
C LEU A 193 1.73 -16.45 -0.43
N PHE A 194 0.43 -16.69 -0.27
CA PHE A 194 -0.61 -15.72 -0.65
C PHE A 194 -1.27 -15.08 0.59
N PRO A 195 -0.94 -13.83 0.94
CA PRO A 195 -1.64 -13.09 1.98
C PRO A 195 -3.04 -12.69 1.50
N LYS A 196 -4.09 -13.18 2.18
CA LYS A 196 -5.47 -12.91 1.76
C LYS A 196 -5.96 -11.52 2.13
N TYR A 197 -5.56 -11.01 3.29
CA TYR A 197 -6.04 -9.73 3.83
C TYR A 197 -4.93 -8.68 3.81
N ILE A 198 -5.09 -7.62 3.02
CA ILE A 198 -4.07 -6.58 2.83
C ILE A 198 -4.67 -5.22 3.15
N ARG A 199 -3.92 -4.39 3.88
CA ARG A 199 -4.28 -2.98 4.07
C ARG A 199 -3.64 -2.15 2.98
N ALA A 200 -4.44 -1.33 2.32
CA ALA A 200 -4.02 -0.32 1.38
C ALA A 200 -4.16 1.06 2.05
N PRO A 201 -3.12 1.55 2.76
CA PRO A 201 -3.15 2.88 3.37
C PRO A 201 -2.98 3.99 2.32
N VAL A 202 -3.16 5.25 2.70
CA VAL A 202 -2.88 6.40 1.80
C VAL A 202 -1.40 6.46 1.39
N GLY A 203 -0.50 5.86 2.18
CA GLY A 203 0.92 5.75 1.86
C GLY A 203 1.27 4.70 0.79
N PRO A 204 2.55 4.61 0.41
CA PRO A 204 3.02 3.73 -0.67
C PRO A 204 3.18 2.26 -0.27
N GLU A 205 3.08 1.92 1.01
CA GLU A 205 3.34 0.56 1.52
C GLU A 205 2.03 -0.17 1.86
N ALA A 206 1.75 -1.27 1.15
CA ALA A 206 0.53 -2.05 1.31
C ALA A 206 0.78 -3.34 2.10
N ASN A 207 0.81 -3.24 3.44
CA ASN A 207 1.16 -4.38 4.30
C ASN A 207 -0.02 -5.35 4.55
N PRO A 208 0.24 -6.67 4.69
CA PRO A 208 -0.77 -7.63 5.16
C PRO A 208 -1.31 -7.26 6.55
N VAL A 209 -2.59 -7.51 6.78
CA VAL A 209 -3.26 -7.11 8.03
C VAL A 209 -2.89 -8.09 9.16
N LYS A 210 -1.98 -7.66 10.05
CA LYS A 210 -1.54 -8.48 11.20
C LYS A 210 -2.68 -8.86 12.16
N GLN A 211 -3.70 -8.02 12.28
CA GLN A 211 -4.87 -8.29 13.12
C GLN A 211 -5.76 -9.42 12.56
N LEU A 212 -5.70 -9.67 11.25
CA LEU A 212 -6.45 -10.75 10.60
C LEU A 212 -5.59 -11.97 10.28
N GLN A 213 -4.27 -11.80 10.34
CA GLN A 213 -3.23 -12.81 10.10
C GLN A 213 -2.15 -12.68 11.19
N PRO A 214 -2.47 -12.99 12.47
CA PRO A 214 -1.55 -12.82 13.59
C PRO A 214 -0.30 -13.73 13.54
N GLY A 215 -0.39 -14.86 12.84
CA GLY A 215 0.74 -15.76 12.54
C GLY A 215 1.64 -15.25 11.39
N GLU A 216 1.36 -14.06 10.85
CA GLU A 216 2.06 -13.46 9.71
C GLU A 216 2.16 -14.45 8.53
N GLU A 217 3.37 -14.92 8.19
CA GLU A 217 3.59 -15.85 7.08
C GLU A 217 2.86 -17.19 7.28
N ASP A 218 2.67 -17.64 8.52
CA ASP A 218 2.01 -18.92 8.81
C ASP A 218 0.52 -18.93 8.45
N ASP A 219 -0.10 -17.75 8.39
CA ASP A 219 -1.52 -17.58 8.03
C ASP A 219 -1.72 -17.36 6.52
N TYR A 220 -0.63 -17.19 5.75
CA TYR A 220 -0.73 -17.02 4.31
C TYR A 220 -1.13 -18.33 3.64
N LEU A 221 -1.94 -18.21 2.59
CA LEU A 221 -2.49 -19.36 1.90
C LEU A 221 -1.43 -20.06 1.04
N GLY A 222 -1.56 -21.38 0.93
CA GLY A 222 -0.80 -22.17 -0.03
C GLY A 222 -1.29 -21.93 -1.45
N VAL A 223 -0.35 -21.93 -2.40
CA VAL A 223 -0.63 -21.72 -3.82
C VAL A 223 -0.12 -22.92 -4.61
N ARG A 224 -0.98 -23.48 -5.44
CA ARG A 224 -0.66 -24.53 -6.41
C ARG A 224 -0.23 -23.88 -7.72
N LEU A 225 0.97 -24.18 -8.20
CA LEU A 225 1.48 -23.71 -9.49
C LEU A 225 1.49 -24.85 -10.51
N GLN A 226 1.15 -24.50 -11.74
CA GLN A 226 1.16 -25.39 -12.91
C GLN A 226 1.77 -24.65 -14.11
N LEU A 227 2.54 -25.37 -14.92
CA LEU A 227 3.01 -24.87 -16.21
C LEU A 227 2.15 -25.44 -17.32
N ARG A 228 1.38 -24.59 -18.01
CA ARG A 228 0.61 -24.98 -19.19
C ARG A 228 1.49 -24.84 -20.43
N ARG A 229 1.33 -25.78 -21.35
CA ARG A 229 2.03 -25.80 -22.64
C ARG A 229 1.04 -26.13 -23.73
N GLU A 230 1.05 -25.34 -24.79
CA GLU A 230 0.23 -25.58 -25.97
C GLU A 230 1.12 -25.65 -27.19
N ARG A 231 0.93 -26.70 -27.99
CA ARG A 231 1.74 -26.91 -29.18
C ARG A 231 1.24 -26.04 -30.33
N VAL A 232 2.10 -25.17 -30.83
CA VAL A 232 1.87 -24.35 -32.00
C VAL A 232 2.84 -24.78 -33.10
N GLY A 233 2.31 -25.52 -34.08
CA GLY A 233 3.02 -25.93 -35.30
C GLY A 233 3.81 -27.24 -35.23
N THR A 234 4.46 -27.58 -36.35
CA THR A 234 5.25 -28.80 -36.56
C THR A 234 6.75 -28.49 -36.42
N GLY A 235 7.27 -28.45 -35.19
CA GLY A 235 8.70 -28.28 -34.92
C GLY A 235 9.08 -28.42 -33.44
N ALA A 236 10.38 -28.52 -33.14
CA ALA A 236 10.91 -28.72 -31.78
C ALA A 236 10.83 -27.46 -30.88
N ALA A 237 10.59 -26.28 -31.46
CA ALA A 237 10.46 -25.00 -30.76
C ALA A 237 9.01 -24.52 -30.59
N GLY A 238 8.02 -25.37 -30.89
CA GLY A 238 6.62 -24.97 -31.08
C GLY A 238 5.74 -25.10 -29.84
N PHE A 239 6.17 -24.66 -28.65
CA PHE A 239 5.27 -24.61 -27.49
C PHE A 239 5.10 -23.18 -26.99
N LEU A 240 3.85 -22.75 -26.86
CA LEU A 240 3.49 -21.58 -26.06
C LEU A 240 3.33 -22.05 -24.62
N GLU A 241 3.95 -21.33 -23.68
CA GLU A 241 3.92 -21.69 -22.27
C GLU A 241 3.41 -20.52 -21.43
N TRP A 242 2.62 -20.82 -20.41
CA TRP A 242 2.17 -19.85 -19.42
C TRP A 242 1.94 -20.56 -18.08
N TRP A 243 2.05 -19.80 -17.00
CA TRP A 243 1.83 -20.33 -15.67
C TRP A 243 0.38 -20.15 -15.23
N VAL A 244 -0.11 -21.12 -14.48
CA VAL A 244 -1.41 -21.07 -13.80
C VAL A 244 -1.15 -21.26 -12.31
N ILE A 245 -1.77 -20.42 -11.49
CA ILE A 245 -1.77 -20.49 -10.04
C ILE A 245 -3.20 -20.65 -9.53
N GLU A 246 -3.36 -21.41 -8.46
CA GLU A 246 -4.65 -21.63 -7.79
C GLU A 246 -4.40 -21.68 -6.27
N LEU A 247 -5.38 -21.32 -5.45
CA LEU A 247 -5.28 -21.56 -4.01
C LEU A 247 -5.29 -23.07 -3.74
N GLN A 248 -4.45 -23.53 -2.82
CA GLN A 248 -4.32 -24.96 -2.48
C GLN A 248 -5.68 -25.58 -2.10
N ASP A 249 -6.42 -24.88 -1.24
CA ASP A 249 -7.71 -25.30 -0.68
C ASP A 249 -8.90 -24.65 -1.42
N CYS A 250 -8.76 -24.39 -2.72
CA CYS A 250 -9.87 -23.89 -3.53
C CYS A 250 -11.01 -24.93 -3.57
N GLN A 251 -12.25 -24.48 -3.34
CA GLN A 251 -13.45 -25.33 -3.37
C GLN A 251 -14.32 -25.00 -4.59
N ALA A 252 -14.64 -23.72 -4.75
CA ALA A 252 -15.36 -23.16 -5.88
C ALA A 252 -14.48 -22.08 -6.54
N ASP A 253 -14.66 -21.89 -7.85
CA ASP A 253 -13.95 -20.89 -8.65
C ASP A 253 -12.43 -20.94 -8.46
N CYS A 254 -11.84 -22.12 -8.59
CA CYS A 254 -10.39 -22.33 -8.46
C CYS A 254 -9.53 -21.49 -9.42
N ASN A 255 -10.15 -20.97 -10.48
CA ASN A 255 -9.56 -20.01 -11.41
C ASN A 255 -9.42 -18.60 -10.82
N LEU A 256 -9.94 -18.33 -9.62
CA LEU A 256 -9.89 -17.02 -8.96
C LEU A 256 -9.12 -17.08 -7.63
N LEU A 257 -8.31 -16.07 -7.40
CA LEU A 257 -7.58 -15.85 -6.15
C LEU A 257 -8.14 -14.59 -5.48
N PRO A 258 -9.15 -14.74 -4.59
CA PRO A 258 -9.79 -13.60 -3.95
C PRO A 258 -8.85 -12.95 -2.93
N MET A 259 -8.39 -11.74 -3.20
CA MET A 259 -7.63 -10.88 -2.29
C MET A 259 -8.55 -9.83 -1.67
N VAL A 260 -8.62 -9.77 -0.35
CA VAL A 260 -9.43 -8.80 0.39
C VAL A 260 -8.56 -7.60 0.77
N ILE A 261 -8.93 -6.42 0.28
CA ILE A 261 -8.15 -5.20 0.40
C ILE A 261 -8.96 -4.17 1.22
N PHE A 262 -8.36 -3.67 2.30
CA PHE A 262 -8.91 -2.62 3.15
C PHE A 262 -8.29 -1.28 2.78
N SER A 263 -9.04 -0.40 2.14
CA SER A 263 -8.57 0.91 1.72
C SER A 263 -8.83 1.97 2.78
N ASP A 264 -7.78 2.64 3.25
CA ASP A 264 -7.95 3.81 4.12
C ASP A 264 -8.57 4.98 3.32
N LYS A 265 -9.55 5.67 3.92
CA LYS A 265 -10.16 6.87 3.33
C LYS A 265 -9.13 7.99 3.18
N ASP A 266 -9.18 8.71 2.07
CA ASP A 266 -8.36 9.90 1.87
C ASP A 266 -9.06 11.14 2.44
N HIS A 267 -8.33 11.97 3.20
CA HIS A 267 -8.90 13.13 3.87
C HIS A 267 -8.57 14.44 3.15
N GLY A 268 -8.01 14.35 1.93
CA GLY A 268 -7.46 15.47 1.19
C GLY A 268 -6.23 16.09 1.88
N ALA A 269 -5.54 16.98 1.17
CA ALA A 269 -4.48 17.76 1.78
C ALA A 269 -5.09 18.80 2.74
N VAL A 270 -4.89 18.62 4.05
CA VAL A 270 -5.05 19.74 4.98
C VAL A 270 -3.88 20.69 4.74
N CYS A 271 -4.07 21.65 3.83
CA CYS A 271 -3.16 22.78 3.65
C CYS A 271 -3.20 23.64 4.92
N VAL A 272 -2.44 23.25 5.95
CA VAL A 272 -2.06 24.18 7.01
C VAL A 272 -1.04 25.12 6.39
N ASP A 273 -1.52 26.22 5.82
CA ASP A 273 -0.67 27.26 5.29
C ASP A 273 0.26 27.71 6.41
N ARG A 274 1.55 27.36 6.29
CA ARG A 274 2.58 27.59 7.32
C ARG A 274 3.01 29.06 7.26
N ALA A 275 2.06 29.98 7.32
CA ALA A 275 2.26 31.42 7.25
C ALA A 275 2.84 32.03 8.55
N GLY A 276 3.15 31.21 9.57
CA GLY A 276 3.65 31.70 10.86
C GLY A 276 5.18 31.77 11.02
N HIS A 277 5.97 31.06 10.19
CA HIS A 277 7.39 30.86 10.50
C HIS A 277 8.40 31.65 9.66
N ARG A 278 7.95 32.43 8.65
CA ARG A 278 8.84 33.22 7.79
C ARG A 278 9.00 34.69 8.19
N GLN A 279 8.11 35.29 8.98
CA GLN A 279 8.22 36.72 9.32
C GLN A 279 9.14 37.04 10.51
N VAL A 280 9.44 36.09 11.39
CA VAL A 280 10.32 36.37 12.56
C VAL A 280 11.79 36.42 12.17
N ARG A 281 12.22 35.64 11.16
CA ARG A 281 13.62 35.62 10.72
C ARG A 281 14.01 36.85 9.89
N ALA A 282 13.04 37.47 9.20
CA ALA A 282 13.28 38.69 8.43
C ALA A 282 13.47 39.94 9.30
N ARG A 283 12.83 40.03 10.48
CA ARG A 283 12.99 41.19 11.38
C ARG A 283 14.28 41.17 12.22
N LEU A 284 14.90 40.00 12.41
CA LEU A 284 16.18 39.89 13.11
C LEU A 284 17.37 40.28 12.22
N LEU A 285 17.34 39.98 10.93
CA LEU A 285 18.44 40.32 10.00
C LEU A 285 18.46 41.79 9.58
N GLN A 286 17.37 42.53 9.76
CA GLN A 286 17.28 43.94 9.35
C GLN A 286 17.73 44.93 10.44
N ARG A 287 18.02 44.44 11.66
CA ARG A 287 18.45 45.28 12.79
C ARG A 287 19.97 45.41 12.93
N ASP A 288 20.75 44.53 12.30
CA ASP A 288 22.23 44.52 12.42
C ASP A 288 22.98 45.25 11.28
N LEU A 289 22.29 45.76 10.26
CA LEU A 289 22.92 46.45 9.12
C LEU A 289 22.96 47.98 9.22
N ALA A 290 22.50 48.56 10.34
CA ALA A 290 22.40 50.01 10.52
C ALA A 290 23.48 50.64 11.41
N LEU A 291 24.59 49.93 11.69
CA LEU A 291 25.58 50.40 12.67
C LEU A 291 27.04 50.23 12.24
N HIS A 292 27.37 50.46 10.96
CA HIS A 292 28.77 50.73 10.59
C HIS A 292 28.88 51.67 9.39
N HIS A 293 28.89 52.98 9.66
CA HIS A 293 29.55 53.94 8.79
C HIS A 293 30.32 54.97 9.62
N VAL A 294 31.52 55.29 9.10
CA VAL A 294 32.41 56.43 9.41
C VAL A 294 33.44 56.25 10.55
N ARG A 295 34.70 55.99 10.17
CA ARG A 295 35.79 56.99 10.26
C ARG A 295 37.07 56.49 9.55
N GLY A 296 37.56 57.30 8.61
CA GLY A 296 38.84 57.10 7.95
C GLY A 296 40.02 57.62 8.77
N ALA A 297 41.22 57.17 8.40
CA ALA A 297 42.48 57.84 8.68
C ALA A 297 43.46 57.56 7.53
N ALA A 298 44.05 58.63 7.01
CA ALA A 298 45.14 58.61 6.03
C ALA A 298 46.48 58.28 6.71
N VAL A 299 47.48 57.82 5.94
CA VAL A 299 48.79 58.50 5.74
C VAL A 299 49.74 57.64 4.87
N ARG A 300 50.22 58.31 3.82
CA ARG A 300 51.43 58.22 2.97
C ARG A 300 52.41 57.04 3.05
N GLY A 301 52.85 56.61 1.86
CA GLY A 301 54.03 55.77 1.61
C GLY A 301 55.38 56.46 1.87
N PRO A 302 56.50 55.85 1.45
CA PRO A 302 56.89 55.91 0.03
C PRO A 302 57.46 54.58 -0.54
N HIS A 303 57.61 54.52 -1.87
CA HIS A 303 58.47 53.56 -2.56
C HIS A 303 59.95 53.98 -2.44
N PRO A 304 60.87 53.07 -2.79
CA PRO A 304 61.29 51.90 -2.02
C PRO A 304 62.05 52.27 -0.73
#